data_AF-A0A847I2K4-F1
#
_entry.id   AF-A0A847I2K4-F1
#
_cell.length_a   1.000
_cell.length_b   1.000
_cell.length_c   1.000
_cell.angle_alpha   90.00
_cell.angle_beta   90.00
_cell.angle_gamma   90.00
#
_symmetry.space_group_name_H-M   'P 1'
#
loop_
_entity.id
_entity.type
_entity.pdbx_description
1 polymer ?
#
loop_
_entity_poly.entity_id
_entity_poly.type
_entity_poly.pdbx_seq_one_letter_code
_entity_poly.pdbx_strand_id
1 'polypeptide(L)'
;MKKLLLCSAAVLVLMGGCPAELVPGRMNANDHLRSLCVGVSDAELETTLSVVDAYREEGMSRAAALTAVIPTCEADMDCLNCWTAIVDQVYGK
;
A
#
# COMPACT_ATOMS: atom_id res chain seq x y z
N MET A 1 7.91 -50.72 18.06
CA MET A 1 8.71 -49.80 17.22
C MET A 1 7.74 -49.08 16.26
N LYS A 2 7.24 -47.90 16.64
CA LYS A 2 7.81 -46.59 16.31
C LYS A 2 7.59 -46.22 14.84
N LYS A 3 6.41 -45.66 14.52
CA LYS A 3 6.22 -44.64 13.48
C LYS A 3 5.19 -43.63 13.99
N LEU A 4 5.74 -42.72 14.78
CA LEU A 4 5.19 -41.47 15.27
C LEU A 4 5.12 -40.46 14.11
N LEU A 5 4.05 -39.65 14.09
CA LEU A 5 4.06 -38.20 13.82
C LEU A 5 4.40 -37.77 12.35
N LEU A 6 3.77 -36.80 11.70
CA LEU A 6 2.92 -35.68 12.08
C LEU A 6 1.89 -35.42 10.97
N CYS A 7 0.61 -35.51 11.26
CA CYS A 7 -0.42 -34.85 10.46
C CYS A 7 -0.69 -33.48 11.07
N SER A 8 -0.46 -32.45 10.25
CA SER A 8 -1.36 -31.30 10.11
C SER A 8 -1.86 -30.67 11.41
N ALA A 9 -1.01 -29.88 12.05
CA ALA A 9 -1.49 -28.78 12.88
C ALA A 9 -1.02 -27.49 12.21
N ALA A 10 -1.80 -27.04 11.23
CA ALA A 10 -1.84 -25.64 10.85
C ALA A 10 -2.15 -24.86 12.12
N VAL A 11 -1.12 -24.32 12.76
CA VAL A 11 -1.27 -23.41 13.88
C VAL A 11 -1.89 -22.16 13.28
N LEU A 12 -3.21 -22.09 13.45
CA LEU A 12 -4.01 -20.89 13.30
C LEU A 12 -3.27 -19.72 13.93
N VAL A 13 -2.87 -18.78 13.09
CA VAL A 13 -2.37 -17.46 13.47
C VAL A 13 -3.55 -16.73 14.14
N LEU A 14 -3.71 -16.97 15.44
CA LEU A 14 -4.57 -16.23 16.34
C LEU A 14 -3.77 -15.04 16.89
N MET A 15 -3.50 -14.07 16.00
CA MET A 15 -3.23 -12.69 16.36
C MET A 15 -3.95 -11.85 15.30
N GLY A 16 -4.94 -11.07 15.72
CA GLY A 16 -5.92 -10.37 14.88
C GLY A 16 -5.35 -9.28 13.96
N GLY A 17 -4.56 -9.66 12.98
CA GLY A 17 -4.29 -8.87 11.79
C GLY A 17 -4.54 -9.75 10.58
N CYS A 18 -5.56 -9.42 9.77
CA CYS A 18 -5.66 -9.99 8.44
C CYS A 18 -4.29 -9.79 7.77
N PRO A 19 -3.65 -10.83 7.18
CA PRO A 19 -2.39 -10.61 6.49
C PRO A 19 -2.61 -9.50 5.48
N ALA A 20 -1.81 -8.44 5.59
CA ALA A 20 -1.75 -7.36 4.63
C ALA A 20 -1.85 -7.94 3.22
N GLU A 21 -2.90 -7.59 2.49
CA GLU A 21 -3.12 -8.12 1.15
C GLU A 21 -1.84 -7.88 0.32
N LEU A 22 -1.31 -8.97 -0.24
CA LEU A 22 -0.11 -8.91 -1.07
C LEU A 22 -0.50 -8.28 -2.40
N VAL A 23 -0.30 -6.97 -2.53
CA VAL A 23 -0.50 -6.26 -3.80
C VAL A 23 0.81 -6.36 -4.61
N PRO A 24 0.84 -7.04 -5.77
CA PRO A 24 2.04 -7.13 -6.59
C PRO A 24 2.48 -5.76 -7.09
N GLY A 25 3.77 -5.47 -7.05
CA GLY A 25 4.31 -4.19 -7.54
C GLY A 25 3.92 -2.97 -6.72
N ARG A 26 3.33 -3.15 -5.53
CA ARG A 26 2.87 -2.08 -4.63
C ARG A 26 3.88 -0.97 -4.42
N MET A 27 5.15 -1.34 -4.34
CA MET A 27 6.26 -0.45 -3.99
C MET A 27 7.03 0.10 -5.19
N ASN A 28 6.64 -0.22 -6.42
CA ASN A 28 7.38 0.18 -7.61
C ASN A 28 6.64 1.32 -8.33
N ALA A 29 7.39 2.29 -8.83
CA ALA A 29 6.85 3.23 -9.80
C ALA A 29 6.43 2.48 -11.08
N ASN A 30 5.18 2.69 -11.51
CA ASN A 30 4.66 2.13 -12.75
C ASN A 30 4.23 3.23 -13.73
N ASP A 31 3.90 2.85 -14.96
CA ASP A 31 3.59 3.81 -16.03
C ASP A 31 2.33 4.63 -15.73
N HIS A 32 1.39 4.07 -14.98
CA HIS A 32 0.20 4.80 -14.54
C HIS A 32 0.58 5.94 -13.58
N LEU A 33 1.40 5.66 -12.56
CA LEU A 33 1.92 6.68 -11.66
C LEU A 33 2.74 7.74 -12.41
N ARG A 34 3.63 7.32 -13.33
CA ARG A 34 4.42 8.27 -14.14
C ARG A 34 3.57 9.19 -15.00
N SER A 35 2.42 8.70 -15.46
CA SER A 35 1.48 9.49 -16.27
C SER A 35 0.70 10.53 -15.46
N LEU A 36 0.45 10.27 -14.18
CA LEU A 36 -0.34 11.15 -13.30
C LEU A 36 0.54 12.07 -12.43
N CYS A 37 1.74 11.62 -12.08
CA CYS A 37 2.70 12.34 -11.24
C CYS A 37 3.78 12.99 -12.10
N VAL A 38 3.37 13.88 -13.00
CA VAL A 38 4.28 14.51 -13.97
C VAL A 38 5.34 15.34 -13.24
N GLY A 39 6.61 15.09 -13.55
CA GLY A 39 7.74 15.78 -12.93
C GLY A 39 8.22 15.18 -11.62
N VAL A 40 7.57 14.13 -11.12
CA VAL A 40 8.03 13.34 -9.97
C VAL A 40 8.91 12.19 -10.47
N SER A 41 10.10 12.04 -9.89
CA SER A 41 11.00 10.94 -10.25
C SER A 41 10.53 9.60 -9.68
N ASP A 42 10.96 8.49 -10.30
CA ASP A 42 10.66 7.14 -9.78
C ASP A 42 11.11 6.96 -8.32
N ALA A 43 12.26 7.52 -7.93
CA ALA A 43 12.75 7.45 -6.56
C ALA A 43 11.85 8.20 -5.56
N GLU A 44 11.32 9.36 -5.97
CA GLU A 44 10.35 10.09 -5.16
C GLU A 44 9.02 9.33 -5.06
N LEU A 45 8.54 8.76 -6.17
CA LEU A 45 7.33 7.92 -6.18
C LEU A 45 7.48 6.71 -5.24
N GLU A 46 8.59 5.99 -5.32
CA GLU A 46 8.87 4.83 -4.45
C GLU A 46 8.98 5.24 -2.97
N THR A 47 9.56 6.41 -2.70
CA THR A 47 9.59 6.98 -1.36
C THR A 47 8.17 7.27 -0.87
N THR A 48 7.32 7.89 -1.69
CA THR A 48 5.93 8.18 -1.31
C THR A 48 5.11 6.90 -1.14
N LEU A 49 5.28 5.91 -2.02
CA LEU A 49 4.67 4.59 -1.89
C LEU A 49 5.03 3.95 -0.54
N SER A 50 6.28 4.08 -0.09
CA SER A 50 6.72 3.56 1.21
C SER A 50 6.04 4.24 2.41
N VAL A 51 5.81 5.55 2.34
CA VAL A 51 5.10 6.29 3.39
C VAL A 51 3.64 5.83 3.48
N VAL A 52 2.97 5.69 2.33
CA VAL A 52 1.58 5.25 2.29
C VAL A 52 1.45 3.77 2.70
N ASP A 53 2.43 2.94 2.36
CA ASP A 53 2.47 1.54 2.82
C ASP A 53 2.65 1.46 4.33
N ALA A 54 3.47 2.33 4.94
CA ALA A 54 3.58 2.42 6.39
C ALA A 54 2.24 2.76 7.05
N TYR A 55 1.47 3.71 6.51
CA TYR A 55 0.10 3.99 7.00
C TYR A 55 -0.79 2.75 6.93
N ARG A 56 -0.73 2.01 5.82
CA ARG A 56 -1.49 0.77 5.64
C ARG A 56 -1.08 -0.29 6.68
N GLU A 57 0.21 -0.43 6.96
CA GLU A 57 0.75 -1.36 7.96
C GLU A 57 0.37 -0.98 9.40
N GLU A 58 0.24 0.32 9.69
CA GLU A 58 -0.29 0.85 10.95
C GLU A 58 -1.81 0.68 11.09
N GLY A 59 -2.48 0.14 10.07
CA GLY A 59 -3.92 -0.11 10.08
C GLY A 59 -4.77 1.09 9.65
N MET A 60 -4.15 2.13 9.07
CA MET A 60 -4.90 3.21 8.44
C MET A 60 -5.75 2.66 7.29
N SER A 61 -6.98 3.15 7.16
CA SER A 61 -7.84 2.80 6.03
C SER A 61 -7.47 3.64 4.80
N ARG A 62 -7.76 3.12 3.60
CA ARG A 62 -7.63 3.89 2.34
C ARG A 62 -8.30 5.26 2.43
N ALA A 63 -9.52 5.32 2.98
CA ALA A 63 -10.27 6.57 3.09
C ALA A 63 -9.57 7.59 4.00
N ALA A 64 -8.97 7.12 5.10
CA ALA A 64 -8.16 7.96 5.97
C ALA A 64 -6.87 8.42 5.29
N ALA A 65 -6.19 7.53 4.55
CA ALA A 65 -5.01 7.88 3.77
C ALA A 65 -5.33 8.95 2.71
N LEU A 66 -6.41 8.81 1.94
CA LEU A 66 -6.84 9.83 0.98
C LEU A 66 -7.16 11.17 1.65
N THR A 67 -7.80 11.14 2.82
CA THR A 67 -8.13 12.37 3.57
C THR A 67 -6.89 13.09 4.08
N ALA A 68 -5.85 12.35 4.46
CA ALA A 68 -4.58 12.92 4.91
C ALA A 68 -3.82 13.66 3.79
N VAL A 69 -4.09 13.32 2.52
CA VAL A 69 -3.44 13.93 1.36
C VAL A 69 -4.14 15.20 0.88
N ILE A 70 -5.47 15.33 1.03
CA ILE A 70 -6.21 16.54 0.61
C ILE A 70 -5.53 17.88 1.01
N PRO A 71 -5.04 18.07 2.25
CA PRO A 71 -4.39 19.33 2.63
C PRO A 71 -3.01 19.55 2.00
N THR A 72 -2.32 18.54 1.49
CA THR A 72 -0.99 18.71 0.88
C THR A 72 -1.05 19.25 -0.54
N CYS A 73 -2.20 19.15 -1.21
CA CYS A 73 -2.36 19.54 -2.60
C CYS A 73 -3.01 20.91 -2.81
N GLU A 74 -3.48 21.61 -1.77
CA GLU A 74 -4.07 22.97 -1.87
C GLU A 74 -5.09 23.17 -3.04
N ALA A 75 -5.88 22.14 -3.35
CA ALA A 75 -6.83 22.08 -4.48
C ALA A 75 -6.22 21.97 -5.91
N ASP A 76 -4.92 21.72 -6.03
CA ASP A 76 -4.28 21.27 -7.27
C ASP A 76 -4.79 19.86 -7.64
N MET A 77 -5.53 19.79 -8.74
CA MET A 77 -6.13 18.54 -9.23
C MET A 77 -5.10 17.54 -9.73
N ASP A 78 -3.97 17.99 -10.29
CA ASP A 78 -2.92 17.08 -10.76
C ASP A 78 -2.20 16.46 -9.57
N CYS A 79 -1.92 17.25 -8.54
CA CYS A 79 -1.43 16.75 -7.26
C CYS A 79 -2.41 15.73 -6.64
N LEU A 80 -3.71 16.07 -6.56
CA LEU A 80 -4.72 15.17 -6.00
C LEU A 80 -4.83 13.85 -6.78
N ASN A 81 -4.77 13.91 -8.11
CA ASN A 81 -4.82 12.72 -8.96
C ASN A 81 -3.58 11.84 -8.77
N CYS A 82 -2.38 12.43 -8.76
CA CYS A 82 -1.14 11.72 -8.50
C CYS A 82 -1.19 10.98 -7.15
N TRP A 83 -1.51 11.69 -6.07
CA TRP A 83 -1.56 11.09 -4.75
C TRP A 83 -2.67 10.06 -4.58
N THR A 84 -3.83 10.27 -5.21
CA THR A 84 -4.91 9.28 -5.21
C THR A 84 -4.44 7.98 -5.86
N ALA A 85 -3.72 8.06 -6.98
CA ALA A 85 -3.18 6.89 -7.66
C ALA A 85 -2.12 6.16 -6.83
N ILE A 86 -1.27 6.89 -6.11
CA ILE A 86 -0.31 6.30 -5.15
C ILE A 86 -1.04 5.53 -4.06
N VAL A 87 -2.07 6.14 -3.45
CA VAL A 87 -2.88 5.47 -2.43
C VAL A 87 -3.61 4.26 -3.00
N ASP A 88 -4.16 4.36 -4.20
CA ASP A 88 -4.89 3.26 -4.83
C ASP A 88 -3.98 2.08 -5.14
N GLN A 89 -2.76 2.35 -5.61
CA GLN A 89 -1.77 1.30 -5.80
C GLN A 89 -1.41 0.61 -4.48
N VAL A 90 -1.21 1.35 -3.38
CA VAL A 90 -0.89 0.75 -2.08
C VAL A 90 -2.01 -0.15 -1.55
N TYR A 91 -3.26 0.25 -1.78
CA TYR A 91 -4.45 -0.45 -1.29
C TYR A 91 -5.11 -1.38 -2.33
N GLY A 92 -4.49 -1.56 -3.50
CA GLY A 92 -4.95 -2.45 -4.57
C GLY A 92 -6.33 -2.09 -5.13
N LYS A 93 -6.56 -0.81 -5.47
CA LYS A 93 -7.82 -0.30 -6.04
C LYS A 93 -7.74 0.03 -7.52
#